data_AF-T0QWL0-F1
#
_entry.id   AF-T0QWL0-F1
#
_cell.length_a   1.000
_cell.length_b   1.000
_cell.length_c   1.000
_cell.angle_alpha   90.00
_cell.angle_beta   90.00
_cell.angle_gamma   90.00
#
_symmetry.space_group_name_H-M   'P 1'
#
loop_
_entity.id
_entity.type
_entity.pdbx_description
1 polymer ?
#
loop_
_entity_poly.entity_id
_entity_poly.type
_entity_poly.pdbx_seq_one_letter_code
_entity_poly.pdbx_strand_id
1 'polypeptide(L)'
;MNFPGLGAPAQQQQGPSPVAMAKVEMAMYTDLFNRMAEMCFKKCNYRFHDADLNVGEMSCVDRCVGKYMQAHHQVGETMQRVQNSMMAGNPPQ
;
A
#
# COMPACT_ATOMS: atom_id res chain seq x y z
N MET A 1 -17.51 50.20 -34.33
CA MET A 1 -17.99 49.07 -33.51
C MET A 1 -16.84 48.09 -33.34
N ASN A 2 -16.35 47.90 -32.11
CA ASN A 2 -15.24 47.02 -31.75
C ASN A 2 -15.85 45.69 -31.24
N PHE A 3 -15.57 44.57 -31.89
CA PHE A 3 -16.09 43.24 -31.51
C PHE A 3 -15.15 42.62 -30.46
N PRO A 4 -15.56 42.47 -29.19
CA PRO A 4 -14.72 41.84 -28.18
C PRO A 4 -14.92 40.32 -28.20
N GLY A 5 -13.82 39.62 -28.46
CA GLY A 5 -13.40 38.51 -27.61
C GLY A 5 -14.17 37.21 -27.75
N LEU A 6 -13.75 36.40 -28.72
CA LEU A 6 -13.80 34.94 -28.64
C LEU A 6 -13.09 34.51 -27.34
N GLY A 7 -13.87 34.23 -26.29
CA GLY A 7 -13.39 33.67 -25.04
C GLY A 7 -12.89 32.24 -25.28
N ALA A 8 -11.59 32.03 -25.05
CA ALA A 8 -10.97 30.73 -25.01
C ALA A 8 -11.68 29.81 -23.99
N PRO A 9 -11.74 28.48 -24.23
CA PRO A 9 -12.28 27.57 -23.23
C PRO A 9 -11.35 27.60 -22.01
N ALA A 10 -11.95 27.83 -20.83
CA ALA A 10 -11.29 27.66 -19.56
C ALA A 10 -10.74 26.23 -19.49
N GLN A 11 -9.41 26.08 -19.52
CA GLN A 11 -8.76 24.82 -19.18
C GLN A 11 -9.06 24.53 -17.71
N GLN A 12 -10.10 23.74 -17.47
CA GLN A 12 -10.37 23.15 -16.19
C GLN A 12 -9.17 22.25 -15.87
N GLN A 13 -8.33 22.72 -14.94
CA GLN A 13 -7.28 21.94 -14.30
C GLN A 13 -7.95 20.77 -13.57
N GLN A 14 -8.17 19.67 -14.29
CA GLN A 14 -8.75 18.46 -13.72
C GLN A 14 -7.68 17.83 -12.81
N GLY A 15 -7.83 18.04 -11.50
CA GLY A 15 -7.15 17.23 -10.49
C GLY A 15 -7.46 15.73 -10.71
N PRO A 16 -6.70 14.82 -10.08
CA PRO A 16 -6.89 13.39 -10.29
C PRO A 16 -8.36 12.99 -10.05
N SER A 17 -8.94 12.28 -11.03
CA SER A 17 -10.34 11.88 -10.94
C SER A 17 -10.56 10.96 -9.74
N PRO A 18 -11.76 10.96 -9.12
CA PRO A 18 -12.06 10.04 -8.02
C PRO A 18 -11.80 8.57 -8.38
N VAL A 19 -12.01 8.20 -9.65
CA VAL A 19 -11.70 6.87 -10.19
C VAL A 19 -10.19 6.60 -10.22
N ALA A 20 -9.36 7.60 -10.52
CA ALA A 20 -7.90 7.45 -10.48
C ALA A 20 -7.40 7.20 -9.05
N MET A 21 -7.94 7.92 -8.06
CA MET A 21 -7.60 7.69 -6.65
C MET A 21 -8.02 6.29 -6.17
N ALA A 22 -9.23 5.85 -6.49
CA ALA A 22 -9.70 4.51 -6.17
C ALA A 22 -8.81 3.40 -6.81
N LYS A 23 -8.29 3.62 -8.02
CA LYS A 23 -7.35 2.69 -8.66
C LYS A 23 -6.03 2.59 -7.90
N VAL A 24 -5.52 3.71 -7.38
CA VAL A 24 -4.28 3.73 -6.59
C VAL A 24 -4.47 2.96 -5.28
N GLU A 25 -5.59 3.18 -4.59
CA GLU A 25 -5.92 2.45 -3.36
C GLU A 25 -5.99 0.93 -3.62
N MET A 26 -6.70 0.51 -4.67
CA MET A 26 -6.81 -0.90 -5.04
C MET A 26 -5.46 -1.53 -5.39
N ALA A 27 -4.59 -0.80 -6.10
CA ALA A 27 -3.26 -1.27 -6.44
C ALA A 27 -2.39 -1.48 -5.18
N MET A 28 -2.50 -0.57 -4.21
CA MET A 28 -1.80 -0.68 -2.92
C MET A 28 -2.28 -1.90 -2.12
N TYR A 29 -3.59 -2.12 -2.00
CA TYR A 29 -4.12 -3.31 -1.31
C TYR A 29 -3.72 -4.61 -1.99
N THR A 30 -3.65 -4.62 -3.32
CA THR A 30 -3.23 -5.79 -4.08
C THR A 30 -1.76 -6.12 -3.84
N ASP A 31 -0.87 -5.13 -3.86
CA ASP A 31 0.55 -5.34 -3.54
C ASP A 31 0.75 -5.84 -2.10
N LEU A 32 0.03 -5.23 -1.14
CA LEU A 32 0.03 -5.66 0.26
C LEU A 32 -0.32 -7.15 0.40
N PHE A 33 -1.43 -7.57 -0.22
CA PHE A 33 -1.90 -8.94 -0.16
C PHE A 33 -0.92 -9.93 -0.80
N ASN A 34 -0.41 -9.59 -1.98
CA ASN A 34 0.52 -10.46 -2.72
C ASN A 34 1.82 -10.70 -1.94
N ARG A 35 2.43 -9.64 -1.38
CA ARG A 35 3.66 -9.75 -0.57
C ARG A 35 3.43 -10.52 0.72
N MET A 36 2.28 -10.31 1.36
CA MET A 36 1.90 -11.03 2.58
C MET A 36 1.72 -12.53 2.29
N ALA A 37 0.99 -12.86 1.24
CA ALA A 37 0.77 -14.24 0.82
C ALA A 37 2.09 -14.95 0.49
N GLU A 38 2.97 -14.33 -0.29
CA GLU A 38 4.29 -14.87 -0.63
C GLU A 38 5.14 -15.10 0.62
N MET A 39 5.20 -14.12 1.53
CA MET A 39 6.00 -14.21 2.75
C MET A 39 5.49 -15.32 3.67
N CYS A 40 4.18 -15.41 3.89
CA CYS A 40 3.60 -16.43 4.76
C CYS A 40 3.69 -17.82 4.14
N PHE A 41 3.52 -17.95 2.82
CA PHE A 41 3.77 -19.21 2.13
C PHE A 41 5.22 -19.67 2.33
N LYS A 42 6.20 -18.79 2.09
CA LYS A 42 7.63 -19.11 2.26
C LYS A 42 8.01 -19.49 3.70
N LYS A 43 7.35 -18.91 4.70
CA LYS A 43 7.66 -19.14 6.11
C LYS A 43 6.94 -20.34 6.71
N CYS A 44 5.71 -20.57 6.30
CA CYS A 44 4.80 -21.50 6.97
C CYS A 44 4.58 -22.80 6.20
N ASN A 45 4.83 -22.83 4.88
CA ASN A 45 4.79 -24.08 4.13
C ASN A 45 6.20 -24.68 4.06
N TYR A 46 6.51 -25.58 4.99
CA TYR A 46 7.85 -26.18 5.13
C TYR A 46 7.92 -27.63 4.61
N ARG A 47 6.77 -28.27 4.33
CA ARG A 47 6.69 -29.66 3.86
C ARG A 47 5.63 -29.80 2.78
N PHE A 48 6.07 -30.06 1.54
CA PHE A 48 5.18 -30.30 0.40
C PHE A 48 4.76 -31.77 0.30
N HIS A 49 4.28 -32.34 1.39
CA HIS A 49 3.83 -33.74 1.41
C HIS A 49 2.36 -33.91 1.01
N ASP A 50 1.52 -32.93 1.36
CA ASP A 50 0.08 -32.94 1.14
C ASP A 50 -0.37 -31.67 0.41
N ALA A 51 -1.54 -31.72 -0.23
CA ALA A 51 -2.13 -30.56 -0.91
C ALA A 51 -2.76 -29.55 0.08
N ASP A 52 -3.16 -30.03 1.26
CA ASP A 52 -3.81 -29.25 2.30
C ASP A 52 -2.82 -28.86 3.40
N LEU A 53 -3.08 -27.71 4.03
CA LEU A 53 -2.28 -27.25 5.17
C LEU A 53 -2.58 -28.10 6.40
N ASN A 54 -1.53 -28.61 7.06
CA ASN A 54 -1.69 -29.25 8.35
C ASN A 54 -2.00 -28.22 9.46
N VAL A 55 -2.44 -28.68 10.63
CA VAL A 55 -2.82 -27.82 11.77
C VAL A 55 -1.68 -26.88 12.20
N GLY A 56 -0.44 -27.33 12.10
CA GLY A 56 0.74 -26.52 12.41
C GLY A 56 0.98 -25.40 11.39
N GLU A 57 0.79 -25.70 10.10
CA GLU A 57 0.90 -24.74 9.01
C GLU A 57 -0.21 -23.70 9.04
N MET A 58 -1.46 -24.13 9.28
CA MET A 58 -2.60 -23.21 9.50
C MET A 58 -2.31 -22.24 10.66
N SER A 59 -1.92 -22.79 11.82
CA SER A 59 -1.56 -21.98 13.00
C SER A 59 -0.38 -21.04 12.74
N CYS A 60 0.58 -21.44 11.89
CA CYS A 60 1.68 -20.59 11.48
C CYS A 60 1.20 -19.44 10.60
N VAL A 61 0.34 -19.71 9.61
CA VAL A 61 -0.20 -18.70 8.68
C VAL A 61 -0.93 -17.61 9.45
N ASP A 62 -1.80 -17.97 10.41
CA ASP A 62 -2.52 -16.99 11.24
C ASP A 62 -1.56 -16.05 11.99
N ARG A 63 -0.52 -16.63 12.63
CA ARG A 63 0.51 -15.86 13.34
C ARG A 63 1.36 -15.03 12.38
N CYS A 64 1.62 -15.53 11.17
CA CYS A 64 2.39 -14.83 10.15
C CYS A 64 1.66 -13.59 9.67
N VAL A 65 0.38 -13.71 9.33
CA VAL A 65 -0.47 -12.58 8.90
C VAL A 65 -0.54 -11.52 10.00
N GLY A 66 -0.76 -11.94 11.26
CA GLY A 66 -0.77 -11.01 12.40
C GLY A 66 0.54 -10.23 12.56
N LYS A 67 1.68 -10.92 12.48
CA LYS A 67 3.01 -10.27 12.53
C LYS A 67 3.28 -9.39 11.32
N TYR A 68 2.85 -9.80 10.13
CA TYR A 68 3.00 -9.03 8.90
C TYR A 68 2.30 -7.69 9.04
N MET A 69 1.03 -7.69 9.45
CA MET A 69 0.25 -6.47 9.60
C MET A 69 0.78 -5.56 10.70
N GLN A 70 1.24 -6.14 11.82
CA GLN A 70 1.90 -5.37 12.87
C GLN A 70 3.17 -4.67 12.35
N ALA A 71 4.01 -5.39 11.61
CA ALA A 71 5.22 -4.83 11.01
C ALA A 71 4.88 -3.77 9.96
N HIS A 72 3.88 -4.02 9.10
CA HIS A 72 3.42 -3.06 8.10
C HIS A 72 2.96 -1.75 8.74
N HIS A 73 2.18 -1.82 9.82
CA HIS A 73 1.76 -0.64 10.58
C HIS A 73 2.95 0.13 11.17
N GLN A 74 3.87 -0.58 11.83
CA GLN A 74 5.04 0.04 12.47
C GLN A 74 5.97 0.72 11.45
N VAL A 75 6.15 0.12 10.27
CA VAL A 75 6.89 0.75 9.17
C VAL A 75 6.16 2.01 8.70
N GLY A 76 4.83 1.97 8.55
CA GLY A 76 4.01 3.13 8.21
C GLY A 76 4.19 4.31 9.18
N GLU A 77 4.11 4.07 10.48
CA GLU A 77 4.35 5.09 11.52
C GLU A 77 5.77 5.66 11.46
N THR A 78 6.75 4.79 11.21
CA THR A 78 8.15 5.20 11.10
C THR A 78 8.38 6.07 9.86
N MET A 79 7.81 5.68 8.71
CA MET A 79 7.89 6.47 7.48
C MET A 79 7.25 7.85 7.65
N GLN A 80 6.09 7.92 8.31
CA GLN A 80 5.43 9.20 8.59
C GLN A 80 6.29 10.07 9.52
N ARG A 81 6.90 9.49 10.56
CA ARG A 81 7.82 10.20 11.45
C ARG A 81 9.04 10.74 10.69
N VAL A 82 9.65 9.92 9.83
CA VAL A 82 10.80 10.28 9.02
C VAL A 82 10.44 11.39 8.02
N GLN A 83 9.27 11.30 7.38
CA GLN A 83 8.80 12.34 6.46
C GLN A 83 8.62 13.67 7.18
N ASN A 84 8.02 13.65 8.38
CA ASN A 84 7.87 14.85 9.21
C ASN A 84 9.23 15.42 9.65
N SER A 85 10.20 14.58 10.01
CA SER A 85 11.54 15.06 10.41
C SER A 85 12.33 15.64 9.23
N MET A 86 12.21 15.04 8.04
CA MET A 86 12.80 15.56 6.80
C MET A 86 12.24 16.94 6.44
N MET A 87 10.92 17.16 6.60
CA MET A 87 10.29 18.46 6.39
C MET A 87 10.73 19.51 7.43
N ALA A 88 11.08 19.07 8.65
CA ALA A 88 11.58 19.93 9.72
C ALA A 88 13.10 20.22 9.65
N GLY A 89 13.80 19.75 8.59
CA GLY A 89 15.23 20.00 8.40
C GLY A 89 16.15 19.31 9.40
N ASN A 90 15.65 18.32 10.16
CA ASN A 90 16.46 17.55 11.11
C ASN A 90 16.60 16.11 10.58
N PRO A 91 17.79 15.68 10.11
CA PRO A 91 17.95 14.36 9.53
C PRO A 91 17.63 13.27 10.57
N PRO A 92 16.96 12.18 10.17
CA PRO A 92 16.69 11.07 11.07
C PRO A 92 18.01 10.48 11.58
N GLN A 93 18.11 10.25 12.90
CA GLN A 93 19.22 9.50 13.50
C GLN A 93 19.04 8.01 13.28
#